data_AF-A0A0U1DZL9-F1
#
_entry.id   AF-A0A0U1DZL9-F1
#
_cell.length_a   1.000
_cell.length_b   1.000
_cell.length_c   1.000
_cell.angle_alpha   90.00
_cell.angle_beta   90.00
_cell.angle_gamma   90.00
#
_symmetry.space_group_name_H-M   'P 1'
#
loop_
_entity.id
_entity.type
_entity.pdbx_description
1 polymer ?
#
loop_
_entity_poly.entity_id
_entity_poly.type
_entity_poly.pdbx_seq_one_letter_code
_entity_poly.pdbx_strand_id
1 'polypeptide(L)'
;MTVARAQALAHKTPRGASVFGVQGTVSPEWAAWANGVAVRELDFHDTFLAAEYSHPGDNIPALVAVAQQLGVNGADLIRGIATAYEVQVDLVKGICLHQYKIDHVAHLVRPSPRVWAPCCG
;
A
#
# COMPACT_ATOMS: atom_id res chain seq x y z
N MET A 1 2.08 7.77 14.01
CA MET A 1 2.65 6.40 14.18
C MET A 1 2.14 5.67 15.43
N THR A 2 2.31 6.20 16.64
CA THR A 2 2.11 5.45 17.90
C THR A 2 0.71 4.86 18.07
N VAL A 3 -0.34 5.63 17.74
CA VAL A 3 -1.73 5.16 17.84
C VAL A 3 -2.03 4.06 16.84
N ALA A 4 -1.67 4.23 15.56
CA ALA A 4 -1.89 3.22 14.52
C ALA A 4 -1.16 1.90 14.82
N ARG A 5 0.07 1.98 15.36
CA ARG A 5 0.81 0.81 15.85
C ARG A 5 0.08 0.12 17.00
N ALA A 6 -0.39 0.89 17.99
CA ALA A 6 -1.11 0.32 19.12
C ALA A 6 -2.41 -0.38 18.69
N GLN A 7 -3.15 0.22 17.74
CA GLN A 7 -4.34 -0.40 17.15
C GLN A 7 -3.98 -1.73 16.47
N ALA A 8 -2.97 -1.74 15.59
CA ALA A 8 -2.59 -2.95 14.88
C ALA A 8 -2.16 -4.10 15.81
N LEU A 9 -1.46 -3.79 16.91
CA LEU A 9 -1.00 -4.78 17.87
C LEU A 9 -2.13 -5.47 18.66
N ALA A 10 -3.34 -4.93 18.64
CA ALA A 10 -4.52 -5.60 19.19
C ALA A 10 -5.02 -6.76 18.29
N HIS A 11 -4.57 -6.85 17.03
CA HIS A 11 -5.07 -7.80 16.03
C HIS A 11 -4.00 -8.83 15.61
N LYS A 12 -3.40 -9.54 16.56
CA LYS A 12 -2.38 -10.57 16.28
C LYS A 12 -2.96 -11.77 15.54
N THR A 13 -2.23 -12.30 14.56
CA THR A 13 -2.60 -13.55 13.88
C THR A 13 -1.36 -14.34 13.44
N PRO A 14 -1.36 -15.68 13.53
CA PRO A 14 -0.22 -16.50 13.11
C PRO A 14 0.08 -16.46 11.60
N ARG A 15 -0.93 -16.22 10.76
CA ARG A 15 -0.79 -16.11 9.29
C ARG A 15 -1.09 -14.68 8.84
N GLY A 16 -0.25 -13.77 9.31
CA GLY A 16 -0.43 -12.33 9.17
C GLY A 16 0.74 -11.64 8.48
N ALA A 17 0.76 -10.33 8.58
CA ALA A 17 1.82 -9.47 8.08
C ALA A 17 2.53 -8.76 9.24
N SER A 18 3.75 -8.31 8.99
CA SER A 18 4.57 -7.60 9.97
C SER A 18 4.25 -6.11 9.99
N VAL A 19 4.21 -5.52 11.18
CA VAL A 19 4.33 -4.06 11.34
C VAL A 19 5.83 -3.70 11.35
N PHE A 20 6.24 -2.72 10.55
CA PHE A 20 7.65 -2.34 10.44
C PHE A 20 8.22 -1.92 11.79
N GLY A 21 9.41 -2.45 12.13
CA GLY A 21 10.06 -2.20 13.42
C GLY A 21 9.39 -2.86 14.63
N VAL A 22 8.50 -3.84 14.41
CA VAL A 22 7.82 -4.58 15.47
C VAL A 22 7.98 -6.08 15.29
N GLN A 23 8.14 -6.80 16.40
CA GLN A 23 8.18 -8.26 16.37
C GLN A 23 6.78 -8.87 16.35
N GLY A 24 6.65 -9.99 15.65
CA GLY A 24 5.40 -10.72 15.50
C GLY A 24 4.57 -10.27 14.30
N THR A 25 3.41 -10.91 14.14
CA THR A 25 2.52 -10.72 13.01
C THR A 25 1.12 -10.32 13.48
N VAL A 26 0.51 -9.44 12.69
CA VAL A 26 -0.87 -8.95 12.88
C VAL A 26 -1.66 -9.21 11.61
N SER A 27 -2.97 -9.08 11.67
CA SER A 27 -3.82 -9.22 10.50
C SER A 27 -3.40 -8.23 9.40
N PRO A 28 -3.36 -8.65 8.14
CA PRO A 28 -2.73 -7.91 7.05
C PRO A 28 -3.35 -6.54 6.79
N GLU A 29 -4.66 -6.38 6.99
CA GLU A 29 -5.34 -5.09 6.93
C GLU A 29 -4.82 -4.09 7.98
N TRP A 30 -4.49 -4.60 9.18
CA TRP A 30 -3.96 -3.79 10.28
C TRP A 30 -2.46 -3.52 10.12
N ALA A 31 -1.71 -4.45 9.53
CA ALA A 31 -0.33 -4.21 9.13
C ALA A 31 -0.25 -3.14 8.03
N ALA A 32 -1.10 -3.24 6.99
CA ALA A 32 -1.19 -2.25 5.92
C ALA A 32 -1.53 -0.86 6.47
N TRP A 33 -2.50 -0.77 7.38
CA TRP A 33 -2.85 0.48 8.07
C TRP A 33 -1.67 1.10 8.83
N ALA A 34 -1.05 0.34 9.74
CA ALA A 34 0.03 0.87 10.58
C ALA A 34 1.28 1.24 9.76
N ASN A 35 1.63 0.42 8.77
CA ASN A 35 2.77 0.68 7.88
C ASN A 35 2.48 1.83 6.90
N GLY A 36 1.25 1.96 6.41
CA GLY A 36 0.80 3.10 5.59
C GLY A 36 0.92 4.43 6.33
N VAL A 37 0.43 4.48 7.57
CA VAL A 37 0.62 5.64 8.44
C VAL A 37 2.11 5.93 8.64
N ALA A 38 2.94 4.91 8.84
CA ALA A 38 4.39 5.08 9.02
C ALA A 38 5.06 5.74 7.80
N VAL A 39 4.72 5.28 6.60
CA VAL A 39 5.30 5.76 5.34
C VAL A 39 4.86 7.20 5.06
N ARG A 40 3.57 7.52 5.30
CA ARG A 40 3.00 8.81 4.92
C ARG A 40 3.18 9.92 5.98
N GLU A 41 3.41 9.58 7.24
CA GLU A 41 3.39 10.54 8.37
C GLU A 41 4.42 11.65 8.26
N LEU A 42 5.65 11.34 7.82
CA LEU A 42 6.72 12.33 7.69
C LEU A 42 6.79 12.97 6.30
N ASP A 43 6.02 12.46 5.34
CA ASP A 43 6.02 12.93 3.95
C ASP A 43 7.41 12.92 3.27
N PHE A 44 8.26 11.94 3.64
CA PHE A 44 9.63 11.78 3.12
C PHE A 44 9.75 10.69 2.04
N HIS A 45 8.64 10.05 1.70
CA HIS A 45 8.57 9.08 0.60
C HIS A 45 8.30 9.82 -0.72
N ASP A 46 8.27 9.09 -1.83
CA ASP A 46 8.28 9.65 -3.17
C ASP A 46 7.13 10.62 -3.46
N THR A 47 7.39 11.61 -4.32
CA THR A 47 6.38 12.53 -4.83
C THR A 47 6.41 12.48 -6.34
N PHE A 48 5.27 12.20 -6.95
CA PHE A 48 5.06 12.31 -8.40
C PHE A 48 4.31 13.60 -8.73
N LEU A 49 4.96 14.47 -9.50
CA LEU A 49 4.44 15.78 -9.91
C LEU A 49 3.88 15.69 -11.33
N ALA A 50 2.55 15.74 -11.47
CA ALA A 50 1.86 15.81 -12.75
C ALA A 50 0.70 16.83 -12.69
N ALA A 51 -0.38 16.61 -13.43
CA ALA A 51 -1.59 17.45 -13.37
C ALA A 51 -2.28 17.40 -11.98
N GLU A 52 -1.98 16.37 -11.21
CA GLU A 52 -2.34 16.18 -9.80
C GLU A 52 -1.07 15.73 -9.04
N TYR A 53 -0.92 16.16 -7.79
CA TYR A 53 0.18 15.72 -6.93
C TYR A 53 -0.15 14.33 -6.36
N SER A 54 0.78 13.38 -6.36
CA SER A 54 0.53 12.05 -5.80
C SER A 54 1.77 11.38 -5.20
N HIS A 55 1.53 10.39 -4.34
CA HIS A 55 2.57 9.60 -3.70
C HIS A 55 2.36 8.10 -4.00
N PRO A 56 2.91 7.58 -5.11
CA PRO A 56 2.71 6.18 -5.49
C PRO A 56 3.25 5.17 -4.47
N GLY A 57 4.22 5.57 -3.65
CA GLY A 57 4.77 4.77 -2.55
C GLY A 57 3.75 4.38 -1.48
N ASP A 58 2.61 5.06 -1.41
CA ASP A 58 1.50 4.71 -0.53
C ASP A 58 0.91 3.31 -0.81
N ASN A 59 1.12 2.74 -2.01
CA ASN A 59 0.67 1.38 -2.32
C ASN A 59 1.56 0.29 -1.70
N ILE A 60 2.82 0.60 -1.38
CA ILE A 60 3.82 -0.41 -0.95
C ILE A 60 3.39 -1.12 0.34
N PRO A 61 2.95 -0.42 1.41
CA PRO A 61 2.55 -1.07 2.66
C PRO A 61 1.43 -2.11 2.50
N ALA A 62 0.44 -1.81 1.66
CA ALA A 62 -0.67 -2.72 1.40
C ALA A 62 -0.24 -3.94 0.58
N LEU A 63 0.57 -3.74 -0.46
CA LEU A 63 1.09 -4.83 -1.29
C LEU A 63 2.01 -5.76 -0.49
N VAL A 64 2.87 -5.20 0.37
CA VAL A 64 3.73 -5.98 1.27
C VAL A 64 2.88 -6.83 2.23
N ALA A 65 1.84 -6.25 2.83
CA ALA A 65 0.99 -6.98 3.76
C ALA A 65 0.26 -8.16 3.10
N VAL A 66 -0.27 -7.96 1.89
CA VAL A 66 -0.92 -9.01 1.10
C VAL A 66 0.09 -10.08 0.66
N ALA A 67 1.27 -9.68 0.19
CA ALA A 67 2.32 -10.61 -0.21
C ALA A 67 2.77 -11.49 0.95
N GLN A 68 2.93 -10.92 2.15
CA GLN A 68 3.26 -11.68 3.36
C GLN A 68 2.15 -12.66 3.74
N GLN A 69 0.88 -12.25 3.68
CA GLN A 69 -0.25 -13.13 3.96
C GLN A 69 -0.33 -14.32 2.98
N LEU A 70 -0.05 -14.07 1.70
CA LEU A 70 -0.14 -15.05 0.63
C LEU A 70 1.15 -15.86 0.42
N GLY A 71 2.25 -15.52 1.11
CA GLY A 71 3.54 -16.18 0.96
C GLY A 71 4.20 -15.94 -0.40
N VAL A 72 3.98 -14.78 -1.00
CA VAL A 72 4.48 -14.46 -2.33
C VAL A 72 5.96 -14.09 -2.29
N ASN A 73 6.71 -14.48 -3.31
CA ASN A 73 8.13 -14.14 -3.42
C ASN A 73 8.34 -12.65 -3.72
N GLY A 74 9.57 -12.18 -3.52
CA GLY A 74 9.94 -10.77 -3.71
C GLY A 74 9.88 -10.31 -5.18
N ALA A 75 10.14 -11.20 -6.15
CA ALA A 75 10.13 -10.83 -7.56
C ALA A 75 8.71 -10.47 -8.03
N ASP A 76 7.72 -11.26 -7.61
CA ASP A 76 6.32 -10.99 -7.91
C ASP A 76 5.86 -9.74 -7.19
N LEU A 77 6.20 -9.56 -5.92
CA LEU A 77 5.91 -8.33 -5.17
C LEU A 77 6.44 -7.08 -5.90
N ILE A 78 7.67 -7.09 -6.41
CA ILE A 78 8.24 -5.98 -7.17
C ILE A 78 7.44 -5.70 -8.44
N ARG A 79 7.01 -6.74 -9.17
CA ARG A 79 6.13 -6.57 -10.34
C ARG A 79 4.79 -5.94 -9.94
N GLY A 80 4.19 -6.38 -8.84
CA GLY A 80 2.96 -5.79 -8.32
C GLY A 80 3.09 -4.32 -7.96
N ILE A 81 4.21 -3.92 -7.35
CA ILE A 81 4.51 -2.52 -7.03
C ILE A 81 4.65 -1.72 -8.32
N ALA A 82 5.40 -2.21 -9.31
CA ALA A 82 5.55 -1.55 -10.60
C ALA A 82 4.20 -1.35 -11.31
N THR A 83 3.35 -2.39 -11.36
CA THR A 83 1.99 -2.27 -11.92
C THR A 83 1.13 -1.25 -11.16
N ALA A 84 1.20 -1.21 -9.83
CA ALA A 84 0.44 -0.25 -9.04
C ALA A 84 0.89 1.20 -9.30
N TYR A 85 2.20 1.41 -9.44
CA TYR A 85 2.78 2.69 -9.83
C TYR A 85 2.31 3.13 -11.21
N GLU A 86 2.37 2.25 -12.21
CA GLU A 86 1.92 2.56 -13.58
C GLU A 86 0.44 2.95 -13.59
N VAL A 87 -0.43 2.16 -12.94
CA VAL A 87 -1.86 2.44 -12.87
C VAL A 87 -2.15 3.77 -12.20
N GLN A 88 -1.52 4.06 -11.05
CA GLN A 88 -1.75 5.32 -10.34
C GLN A 88 -1.23 6.52 -11.13
N VAL A 89 -0.06 6.42 -11.75
CA VAL A 89 0.53 7.49 -12.55
C VAL A 89 -0.33 7.79 -13.78
N ASP A 90 -0.84 6.77 -14.46
CA ASP A 90 -1.71 6.95 -15.62
C ASP A 90 -3.04 7.60 -15.24
N LEU A 91 -3.63 7.23 -14.10
CA LEU A 91 -4.84 7.87 -13.58
C LEU A 91 -4.59 9.35 -13.22
N VAL A 92 -3.51 9.63 -12.49
CA VAL A 92 -3.11 10.99 -12.07
C VAL A 92 -2.82 11.90 -13.28
N LYS A 93 -2.32 11.35 -14.38
CA LYS A 93 -2.12 12.09 -15.64
C LYS A 93 -3.42 12.34 -16.40
N GLY A 94 -4.35 11.36 -16.38
CA GLY A 94 -5.58 11.40 -17.15
C GLY A 94 -6.76 12.11 -16.48
N ILE A 95 -6.77 12.16 -15.14
CA ILE A 95 -7.89 12.67 -14.35
C ILE A 95 -7.37 13.59 -13.24
N CYS A 96 -7.67 14.89 -13.34
CA CYS A 96 -7.40 15.84 -12.27
C CYS A 96 -8.57 15.84 -11.27
N LEU A 97 -8.41 15.13 -10.14
CA LEU A 97 -9.45 15.01 -9.10
C LEU A 97 -9.60 16.30 -8.29
N HIS A 98 -8.55 17.11 -8.19
CA HIS A 98 -8.55 18.40 -7.53
C HIS A 98 -9.59 19.36 -8.14
N GLN A 99 -9.81 19.30 -9.46
CA GLN A 99 -10.83 20.10 -10.13
C GLN A 99 -12.25 19.78 -9.63
N TYR A 100 -12.46 18.58 -9.08
CA TYR A 100 -13.72 18.11 -8.52
C TYR A 100 -13.72 18.09 -6.98
N LYS A 101 -12.69 18.68 -6.33
CA LYS A 101 -12.51 18.69 -4.88
C LYS A 101 -12.42 17.29 -4.25
N ILE A 102 -11.94 16.31 -5.02
CA ILE A 102 -11.68 14.94 -4.56
C ILE A 102 -10.17 14.80 -4.34
N ASP A 103 -9.78 14.17 -3.23
CA ASP A 103 -8.38 13.97 -2.86
C ASP A 103 -7.68 12.96 -3.79
N HIS A 104 -6.40 13.21 -4.08
CA HIS A 104 -5.54 12.38 -4.91
C HIS A 104 -5.34 10.95 -4.35
N VAL A 105 -5.56 10.75 -3.03
CA VAL A 105 -5.61 9.42 -2.39
C VAL A 105 -6.62 8.49 -3.07
N ALA A 106 -7.64 9.01 -3.74
CA ALA A 106 -8.60 8.19 -4.48
C ALA A 106 -7.99 7.45 -5.68
N HIS A 107 -6.77 7.78 -6.11
CA HIS A 107 -6.04 7.03 -7.14
C HIS A 107 -5.33 5.78 -6.61
N LEU A 108 -5.29 5.55 -5.29
CA LEU A 108 -4.66 4.36 -4.73
C LEU A 108 -5.37 3.08 -5.18
N VAL A 109 -4.58 2.10 -5.61
CA VAL A 109 -5.10 0.84 -6.12
C VAL A 109 -5.67 0.03 -4.95
N ARG A 110 -6.96 -0.30 -5.01
CA ARG A 110 -7.56 -1.26 -4.08
C ARG A 110 -6.92 -2.63 -4.33
N PRO A 111 -6.24 -3.25 -3.35
CA PRO A 111 -5.70 -4.60 -3.53
C PRO A 111 -6.86 -5.56 -3.77
N SER A 112 -6.97 -6.09 -5.00
CA SER A 112 -7.97 -7.08 -5.37
C SER A 112 -7.27 -8.42 -5.64
N PRO A 113 -7.77 -9.55 -5.11
CA PRO A 113 -7.19 -10.87 -5.36
C PRO A 113 -7.18 -11.26 -6.85
N ARG A 114 -8.07 -10.67 -7.67
CA ARG A 114 -8.21 -11.01 -9.10
C ARG A 114 -7.06 -10.52 -9.97
N VAL A 115 -6.36 -9.46 -9.59
CA VAL A 115 -5.20 -8.95 -10.33
C VAL A 115 -3.94 -9.81 -10.09
N TRP A 116 -3.88 -10.54 -8.96
CA TRP A 116 -2.74 -11.38 -8.59
C TRP A 116 -2.82 -12.84 -9.05
N ALA A 117 -4.00 -13.28 -9.48
CA ALA A 117 -4.24 -14.66 -9.90
C ALA A 117 -3.33 -15.20 -11.03
N PRO A 118 -2.82 -14.40 -11.99
CA PRO A 118 -2.00 -14.96 -13.09
C PRO A 118 -0.56 -15.31 -12.71
N CYS A 119 -0.04 -14.82 -11.59
CA CYS A 119 1.40 -14.90 -11.27
C CYS A 119 1.80 -16.07 -10.37
N CYS A 120 0.84 -16.86 -9.88
CA CYS A 120 1.09 -18.01 -9.00
C CYS A 120 1.10 -19.37 -9.74
N GLY A 121 1.43 -19.38 -11.03
CA GLY A 121 1.59 -20.58 -11.86
C GLY A 121 3.02 -21.08 -11.90
#